data_AF-A0A4V4HBR3-F1
#
_entry.id   AF-A0A4V4HBR3-F1
#
_cell.length_a   1.000
_cell.length_b   1.000
_cell.length_c   1.000
_cell.angle_alpha   90.00
_cell.angle_beta   90.00
_cell.angle_gamma   90.00
#
_symmetry.space_group_name_H-M   'P 1'
#
loop_
_entity.id
_entity.type
_entity.pdbx_description
1 polymer ?
#
loop_
_entity_poly.entity_id
_entity_poly.type
_entity_poly.pdbx_seq_one_letter_code
_entity_poly.pdbx_strand_id
1 'polypeptide(L)'
;MTANITCFVRGHGGTLVGKLADRHEDAYFGFLNDYMAERIRKEGQEIQKYLTRQHGTPITEVVDRFSLQNFKADLQGIAPSLWSVMVSASTRDERGSGSIRDKELVFVTICAMFSMLRSQKANNFQVVIGLFLLGSGALKREMEVLAHAGFSVSYNSIIYHIRLLSAENVQKFRKAIKDFMCSIVWDNLNIAFHIGEQR
;
A
#
# COMPACT_ATOMS: atom_id res chain seq x y z
N MET A 1 -13.69 -34.78 26.46
CA MET A 1 -12.63 -35.31 25.57
C MET A 1 -11.92 -34.21 24.78
N THR A 2 -12.64 -33.25 24.20
CA THR A 2 -12.06 -32.12 23.43
C THR A 2 -10.99 -31.32 24.20
N ALA A 3 -11.23 -30.96 25.47
CA ALA A 3 -10.26 -30.20 26.27
C ALA A 3 -8.90 -30.92 26.48
N ASN A 4 -8.91 -32.24 26.68
CA ASN A 4 -7.68 -33.03 26.86
C ASN A 4 -6.89 -33.17 25.56
N ILE A 5 -7.59 -33.30 24.42
CA ILE A 5 -6.96 -33.33 23.10
C ILE A 5 -6.34 -31.97 22.78
N THR A 6 -7.03 -30.86 23.08
CA THR A 6 -6.49 -29.51 22.89
C THR A 6 -5.23 -29.27 23.73
N CYS A 7 -5.21 -29.67 25.01
CA CYS A 7 -4.02 -29.60 25.86
C CYS A 7 -2.87 -30.48 25.34
N PHE A 8 -3.18 -31.69 24.89
CA PHE A 8 -2.18 -32.61 24.32
C PHE A 8 -1.55 -32.03 23.05
N VAL A 9 -2.37 -31.53 22.11
CA VAL A 9 -1.89 -30.91 20.87
C VAL A 9 -1.10 -29.63 21.16
N ARG A 10 -1.49 -28.84 22.16
CA ARG A 10 -0.77 -27.61 22.52
C ARG A 10 0.61 -27.89 23.13
N GLY A 11 0.78 -29.01 23.85
CA GLY A 11 2.06 -29.38 24.47
C GLY A 11 2.96 -30.27 23.60
N HIS A 12 2.38 -31.15 22.79
CA HIS A 12 3.13 -32.19 22.05
C HIS A 12 2.92 -32.14 20.53
N GLY A 13 2.03 -31.26 20.03
CA GLY A 13 1.70 -31.18 18.61
C GLY A 13 2.91 -30.85 17.75
N GLY A 14 3.78 -29.92 18.19
CA GLY A 14 5.01 -29.58 17.47
C GLY A 14 5.96 -30.78 17.33
N THR A 15 6.14 -31.57 18.39
CA THR A 15 6.97 -32.78 18.38
C THR A 15 6.36 -33.90 17.53
N LEU A 16 5.03 -34.03 17.54
CA LEU A 16 4.31 -35.00 16.71
C LEU A 16 4.45 -34.67 15.22
N VAL A 17 4.29 -33.39 14.88
CA VAL A 17 4.45 -32.86 13.52
C VAL A 17 5.89 -33.00 13.04
N GLY A 18 6.88 -32.69 13.89
CA GLY A 18 8.30 -32.91 13.57
C GLY A 18 8.63 -34.37 13.27
N LYS A 19 8.16 -35.31 14.10
CA LYS A 19 8.34 -36.75 13.86
C LYS A 19 7.61 -37.26 12.61
N LEU A 20 6.52 -36.58 12.20
CA LEU A 20 5.80 -36.89 10.97
C LEU A 20 6.61 -36.43 9.74
N ALA A 21 7.19 -35.23 9.83
CA ALA A 21 8.09 -34.69 8.81
C ALA A 21 9.32 -35.58 8.62
N ASP A 22 9.94 -36.04 9.71
CA ASP A 22 11.13 -36.90 9.66
C ASP A 22 10.87 -38.28 9.03
N ARG A 23 9.62 -38.78 9.07
CA ARG A 23 9.27 -40.11 8.54
C ARG A 23 8.78 -40.08 7.10
N HIS A 24 8.04 -39.04 6.73
CA HIS A 24 7.43 -38.90 5.41
C HIS A 24 7.53 -37.45 4.94
N GLU A 25 8.78 -37.06 4.64
CA GLU A 25 9.17 -35.70 4.28
C GLU A 25 8.32 -35.16 3.10
N ASP A 26 8.21 -35.93 2.02
CA ASP A 26 7.49 -35.52 0.81
C ASP A 26 5.99 -35.28 1.05
N ALA A 27 5.33 -36.18 1.80
CA ALA A 27 3.91 -36.07 2.09
C ALA A 27 3.62 -34.90 3.04
N TYR A 28 4.51 -34.67 4.00
CA TYR A 28 4.40 -33.57 4.95
C TYR A 28 4.62 -32.22 4.28
N PHE A 29 5.68 -32.06 3.49
CA PHE A 29 5.94 -30.82 2.77
C PHE A 29 4.92 -30.55 1.67
N GLY A 30 4.41 -31.58 0.99
CA GLY A 30 3.29 -31.44 0.06
C GLY A 30 2.06 -30.84 0.74
N PHE A 31 1.62 -31.44 1.86
CA PHE A 31 0.51 -30.91 2.65
C PHE A 31 0.77 -29.50 3.19
N LEU A 32 1.96 -29.24 3.72
CA LEU A 32 2.32 -27.93 4.29
C LEU A 32 2.32 -26.84 3.22
N ASN A 33 2.88 -27.14 2.04
CA ASN A 33 2.89 -26.22 0.92
C ASN A 33 1.48 -25.88 0.45
N ASP A 34 0.61 -26.89 0.31
CA ASP A 34 -0.79 -26.67 -0.09
C ASP A 34 -1.56 -25.85 0.96
N TYR A 35 -1.40 -26.20 2.24
CA TYR A 35 -2.06 -25.50 3.34
C TYR A 35 -1.60 -24.04 3.45
N MET A 36 -0.28 -23.79 3.37
CA MET A 36 0.29 -22.45 3.43
C MET A 36 -0.04 -21.63 2.18
N ALA A 37 0.01 -22.24 0.99
CA ALA A 37 -0.36 -21.59 -0.26
C ALA A 37 -1.81 -21.12 -0.24
N GLU A 38 -2.74 -21.95 0.24
CA GLU A 38 -4.15 -21.59 0.36
C GLU A 38 -4.35 -20.44 1.37
N ARG A 39 -3.61 -20.45 2.47
CA ARG A 39 -3.67 -19.38 3.48
C ARG A 39 -3.14 -18.06 2.95
N ILE A 40 -1.96 -18.07 2.31
CA ILE A 40 -1.37 -16.89 1.66
C ILE A 40 -2.27 -16.38 0.54
N ARG A 41 -2.93 -17.27 -0.21
CA ARG A 41 -3.89 -16.90 -1.26
C ARG A 41 -5.07 -16.14 -0.69
N LYS A 42 -5.64 -16.58 0.44
CA LYS A 42 -6.73 -15.89 1.14
C LYS A 42 -6.29 -14.53 1.67
N GLU A 43 -5.15 -14.47 2.37
CA GLU A 43 -4.58 -13.21 2.86
C GLU A 43 -4.34 -12.23 1.71
N GLY A 44 -3.80 -12.70 0.58
CA GLY A 44 -3.62 -11.91 -0.64
C GLY A 44 -4.93 -11.36 -1.23
N GLN A 45 -6.03 -12.10 -1.16
CA GLN A 45 -7.35 -11.62 -1.60
C GLN A 45 -7.87 -10.51 -0.70
N GLU A 46 -7.66 -10.62 0.61
CA GLU A 46 -8.09 -9.58 1.55
C GLU A 46 -7.23 -8.32 1.43
N ILE A 47 -5.91 -8.44 1.27
CA ILE A 47 -5.04 -7.28 0.94
C ILE A 47 -5.53 -6.61 -0.35
N GLN A 48 -5.83 -7.39 -1.38
CA GLN A 48 -6.33 -6.87 -2.64
C GLN A 48 -7.63 -6.08 -2.45
N LYS A 49 -8.61 -6.62 -1.72
CA LYS A 49 -9.87 -5.93 -1.43
C LYS A 49 -9.64 -4.64 -0.66
N TYR A 50 -8.75 -4.65 0.32
CA TYR A 50 -8.41 -3.49 1.13
C TYR A 50 -7.81 -2.35 0.27
N LEU A 51 -6.92 -2.70 -0.66
CA LEU A 51 -6.23 -1.73 -1.50
C LEU A 51 -6.99 -1.31 -2.76
N THR A 52 -7.98 -2.10 -3.17
CA THR A 52 -8.82 -1.79 -4.34
C THR A 52 -9.79 -0.66 -3.99
N ARG A 53 -9.76 0.41 -4.77
CA ARG A 53 -10.73 1.51 -4.66
C ARG A 53 -12.15 1.04 -4.90
N GLN A 54 -13.07 1.43 -4.02
CA GLN A 54 -14.50 1.25 -4.25
C GLN A 54 -14.96 2.12 -5.42
N HIS A 55 -15.90 1.62 -6.21
CA HIS A 55 -16.39 2.35 -7.37
C HIS A 55 -17.04 3.68 -6.95
N GLY A 56 -16.62 4.79 -7.57
CA GLY A 56 -17.19 6.12 -7.31
C GLY A 56 -16.55 6.91 -6.15
N THR A 57 -15.65 6.33 -5.35
CA THR A 57 -14.90 7.10 -4.33
C THR A 57 -14.11 8.21 -5.02
N PRO A 58 -14.15 9.50 -4.63
CA PRO A 58 -13.36 10.57 -5.24
C PRO A 58 -11.86 10.42 -4.97
N ILE A 59 -10.99 10.96 -5.84
CA ILE A 59 -9.53 10.88 -5.64
C ILE A 59 -9.09 11.70 -4.44
N THR A 60 -9.74 12.85 -4.20
CA THR A 60 -9.45 13.68 -3.04
C THR A 60 -9.54 12.89 -1.73
N GLU A 61 -10.53 12.01 -1.59
CA GLU A 61 -10.71 11.14 -0.41
C GLU A 61 -9.62 10.06 -0.32
N VAL A 62 -9.17 9.54 -1.47
CA VAL A 62 -8.06 8.55 -1.50
C VAL A 62 -6.77 9.18 -0.96
N VAL A 63 -6.45 10.40 -1.38
CA VAL A 63 -5.23 11.09 -0.93
C VAL A 63 -5.34 11.48 0.55
N ASP A 64 -6.50 11.96 0.98
CA ASP A 64 -6.74 12.42 2.37
C ASP A 64 -6.74 11.27 3.38
N ARG A 65 -7.32 10.12 3.01
CA ARG A 65 -7.38 8.94 3.90
C ARG A 65 -6.12 8.09 3.90
N PHE A 66 -5.22 8.27 2.95
CA PHE A 66 -4.05 7.43 2.83
C PHE A 66 -3.06 7.69 3.97
N SER A 67 -2.78 6.65 4.75
CA SER A 67 -1.76 6.66 5.79
C SER A 67 -0.98 5.35 5.78
N LEU A 68 0.34 5.45 5.65
CA LEU A 68 1.25 4.29 5.72
C LEU A 68 1.22 3.63 7.11
N GLN A 69 1.01 4.41 8.18
CA GLN A 69 0.95 3.89 9.54
C GLN A 69 -0.32 3.08 9.77
N ASN A 70 -1.46 3.57 9.30
CA ASN A 70 -2.72 2.84 9.39
C ASN A 70 -2.64 1.57 8.55
N PHE A 71 -2.12 1.68 7.32
CA PHE A 71 -1.97 0.53 6.44
C PHE A 71 -1.07 -0.56 7.05
N LYS A 72 0.03 -0.19 7.72
CA LYS A 72 0.87 -1.13 8.47
C LYS A 72 0.09 -1.87 9.56
N ALA A 73 -0.67 -1.15 10.38
CA ALA A 73 -1.45 -1.75 11.46
C ALA A 73 -2.52 -2.72 10.92
N ASP A 74 -3.24 -2.30 9.87
CA ASP A 74 -4.28 -3.12 9.25
C ASP A 74 -3.71 -4.36 8.56
N LEU A 75 -2.54 -4.23 7.94
CA LEU A 75 -1.88 -5.33 7.23
C LEU A 75 -1.45 -6.47 8.17
N GLN A 76 -1.03 -6.14 9.40
CA GLN A 76 -0.74 -7.16 10.43
C GLN A 76 -1.97 -7.99 10.78
N GLY A 77 -3.16 -7.40 10.77
CA GLY A 77 -4.42 -8.10 10.99
C GLY A 77 -4.90 -8.88 9.76
N ILE A 78 -4.73 -8.32 8.57
CA ILE A 78 -5.24 -8.89 7.30
C ILE A 78 -4.38 -10.07 6.83
N ALA A 79 -3.05 -9.99 6.99
CA ALA A 79 -2.10 -10.96 6.46
C ALA A 79 -1.05 -11.41 7.49
N PRO A 80 -1.48 -12.03 8.60
CA PRO A 80 -0.59 -12.39 9.70
C PRO A 80 0.45 -13.45 9.30
N SER A 81 0.08 -14.40 8.44
CA SER A 81 0.99 -15.48 8.04
C SER A 81 2.09 -14.93 7.15
N LEU A 82 1.72 -14.16 6.12
CA LEU A 82 2.68 -13.47 5.25
C LEU A 82 3.59 -12.54 6.05
N TRP A 83 3.03 -11.77 6.99
CA TRP A 83 3.79 -10.91 7.88
C TRP A 83 4.81 -11.70 8.72
N SER A 84 4.38 -12.79 9.37
CA SER A 84 5.26 -13.61 10.19
C SER A 84 6.40 -14.25 9.40
N VAL A 85 6.15 -14.67 8.15
CA VAL A 85 7.17 -15.23 7.27
C VAL A 85 8.19 -14.17 6.89
N MET A 86 7.75 -12.97 6.51
CA MET A 86 8.66 -11.87 6.18
C MET A 86 9.50 -11.44 7.38
N VAL A 87 8.89 -11.32 8.57
CA VAL A 87 9.61 -10.99 9.80
C VAL A 87 10.65 -12.06 10.10
N SER A 88 10.27 -13.35 10.11
CA SER A 88 11.17 -14.47 10.42
C SER A 88 12.29 -14.64 9.39
N ALA A 89 12.02 -14.34 8.11
CA ALA A 89 13.05 -14.36 7.06
C ALA A 89 14.02 -13.17 7.14
N SER A 90 13.65 -12.10 7.85
CA SER A 90 14.40 -10.83 7.90
C SER A 90 15.11 -10.57 9.23
N THR A 91 14.89 -11.42 10.24
CA THR A 91 15.65 -11.40 11.49
C THR A 91 17.09 -11.82 11.18
N ARG A 92 17.97 -10.82 11.06
CA ARG A 92 19.41 -11.04 11.09
C ARG A 92 19.82 -11.32 12.54
N ASP A 93 20.73 -12.26 12.74
CA ASP A 93 21.45 -12.42 13.99
C ASP A 93 21.97 -11.07 14.47
N GLU A 94 21.79 -10.78 15.75
CA GLU A 94 21.88 -9.48 16.44
C GLU A 94 23.24 -8.74 16.35
N ARG A 95 24.17 -9.19 15.49
CA ARG A 95 25.54 -8.66 15.39
C ARG A 95 25.72 -7.52 14.39
N GLY A 96 24.66 -7.10 13.69
CA GLY A 96 24.70 -6.06 12.67
C GLY A 96 23.82 -4.85 13.00
N SER A 97 24.35 -3.95 13.81
CA SER A 97 23.76 -2.64 14.14
C SER A 97 23.33 -1.85 12.91
N GLY A 98 22.12 -1.25 12.97
CA GLY A 98 21.73 -0.08 12.18
C GLY A 98 21.16 -0.33 10.79
N SER A 99 19.99 -0.99 10.68
CA SER A 99 19.20 -0.85 9.44
C SER A 99 18.68 0.59 9.35
N ILE A 100 19.23 1.37 8.42
CA ILE A 100 18.73 2.72 8.07
C ILE A 100 17.27 2.65 7.59
N ARG A 101 16.83 1.50 7.07
CA ARG A 101 15.49 1.30 6.53
C ARG A 101 14.57 0.68 7.57
N ASP A 102 13.37 1.25 7.69
CA ASP A 102 12.25 0.63 8.39
C ASP A 102 11.80 -0.63 7.62
N LYS A 103 12.07 -1.79 8.21
CA LYS A 103 11.75 -3.11 7.62
C LYS A 103 10.24 -3.26 7.41
N GLU A 104 9.44 -2.68 8.30
CA GLU A 104 7.99 -2.81 8.28
C GLU A 104 7.40 -2.04 7.10
N LEU A 105 7.93 -0.86 6.78
CA LEU A 105 7.56 -0.11 5.58
C LEU A 105 7.91 -0.87 4.29
N VAL A 106 9.03 -1.59 4.28
CA VAL A 106 9.40 -2.44 3.15
C VAL A 106 8.37 -3.57 2.98
N PHE A 107 7.95 -4.21 4.07
CA PHE A 107 6.91 -5.26 4.03
C PHE A 107 5.57 -4.74 3.55
N VAL A 108 5.17 -3.56 4.03
CA VAL A 108 3.95 -2.88 3.57
C VAL A 108 3.98 -2.65 2.05
N THR A 109 5.12 -2.20 1.53
CA THR A 109 5.32 -1.99 0.09
C THR A 109 5.25 -3.31 -0.69
N ILE A 110 5.88 -4.38 -0.17
CA ILE A 110 5.83 -5.72 -0.78
C ILE A 110 4.39 -6.23 -0.86
N CYS A 111 3.61 -6.10 0.21
CA CYS A 111 2.20 -6.48 0.22
C CYS A 111 1.35 -5.66 -0.76
N ALA A 112 1.63 -4.36 -0.90
CA ALA A 112 0.97 -3.52 -1.89
C ALA A 112 1.30 -3.91 -3.34
N MET A 113 2.56 -4.31 -3.61
CA MET A 113 2.95 -4.88 -4.90
C MET A 113 2.29 -6.24 -5.13
N PHE A 114 2.20 -7.08 -4.10
CA PHE A 114 1.52 -8.38 -4.19
C PHE A 114 0.05 -8.23 -4.57
N SER A 115 -0.65 -7.24 -4.02
CA SER A 115 -2.02 -6.89 -4.43
C SER A 115 -2.12 -6.52 -5.92
N MET A 116 -1.15 -5.76 -6.45
CA MET A 116 -1.13 -5.39 -7.87
C MET A 116 -0.96 -6.60 -8.80
N LEU A 117 -0.13 -7.58 -8.41
CA LEU A 117 0.02 -8.82 -9.17
C LEU A 117 -1.30 -9.58 -9.31
N ARG A 118 -2.21 -9.41 -8.33
CA ARG A 118 -3.54 -10.03 -8.35
C ARG A 118 -4.57 -9.21 -9.11
N SER A 119 -4.46 -7.88 -9.07
CA SER A 119 -5.34 -6.97 -9.79
C SER A 119 -4.63 -5.68 -10.14
N GLN A 120 -4.54 -5.40 -11.44
CA GLN A 120 -4.06 -4.12 -11.96
C GLN A 120 -5.07 -2.97 -11.77
N LYS A 121 -6.29 -3.27 -11.31
CA LYS A 121 -7.35 -2.26 -11.14
C LYS A 121 -7.17 -1.50 -9.83
N ALA A 122 -6.92 -0.20 -9.95
CA ALA A 122 -7.13 0.84 -8.94
C ALA A 122 -6.62 0.51 -7.53
N ASN A 123 -5.32 0.25 -7.41
CA ASN A 123 -4.67 0.13 -6.10
C ASN A 123 -4.31 1.53 -5.57
N ASN A 124 -4.96 1.92 -4.47
CA ASN A 124 -4.82 3.24 -3.85
C ASN A 124 -3.36 3.55 -3.49
N PHE A 125 -2.59 2.54 -3.08
CA PHE A 125 -1.19 2.70 -2.73
C PHE A 125 -0.36 3.22 -3.91
N GLN A 126 -0.41 2.55 -5.06
CA GLN A 126 0.37 2.97 -6.23
C GLN A 126 -0.10 4.29 -6.84
N VAL A 127 -1.38 4.65 -6.67
CA VAL A 127 -1.88 5.99 -7.06
C VAL A 127 -1.23 7.06 -6.20
N VAL A 128 -1.20 6.88 -4.88
CA VAL A 128 -0.59 7.85 -3.97
C VAL A 128 0.92 7.94 -4.18
N ILE A 129 1.61 6.82 -4.34
CA ILE A 129 3.05 6.83 -4.68
C ILE A 129 3.30 7.51 -6.02
N GLY A 130 2.45 7.27 -7.04
CA GLY A 130 2.56 7.94 -8.33
C GLY A 130 2.38 9.46 -8.25
N LEU A 131 1.40 9.93 -7.47
CA LEU A 131 1.19 11.35 -7.20
C LEU A 131 2.36 11.95 -6.42
N PHE A 132 2.90 11.24 -5.43
CA PHE A 132 4.08 11.65 -4.67
C PHE A 132 5.31 11.82 -5.57
N LEU A 133 5.59 10.86 -6.45
CA LEU A 133 6.71 10.91 -7.39
C LEU A 133 6.61 12.12 -8.32
N LEU A 134 5.42 12.39 -8.85
CA LEU A 134 5.21 13.56 -9.70
C LEU A 134 5.38 14.86 -8.91
N GLY A 135 4.81 14.95 -7.70
CA GLY A 135 4.96 16.11 -6.82
C GLY A 135 6.42 16.34 -6.39
N SER A 136 7.23 15.29 -6.36
CA SER A 136 8.67 15.35 -6.08
C SER A 136 9.52 15.73 -7.30
N GLY A 137 8.91 15.94 -8.47
CA GLY A 137 9.63 16.31 -9.70
C GLY A 137 10.27 15.15 -10.45
N ALA A 138 9.84 13.90 -10.22
CA ALA A 138 10.36 12.74 -10.94
C ALA A 138 10.12 12.85 -12.45
N LEU A 139 11.10 12.41 -13.26
CA LEU A 139 10.98 12.44 -14.71
C LEU A 139 10.02 11.36 -15.19
N LYS A 140 9.32 11.61 -16.30
CA LYS A 140 8.41 10.63 -16.93
C LYS A 140 9.07 9.26 -17.12
N ARG A 141 10.33 9.22 -17.56
CA ARG A 141 11.06 7.97 -17.77
C ARG A 141 11.24 7.17 -16.48
N GLU A 142 11.56 7.84 -15.37
CA GLU A 142 11.75 7.21 -14.06
C GLU A 142 10.42 6.64 -13.55
N MET A 143 9.35 7.41 -13.70
CA MET A 143 8.00 6.99 -13.33
C MET A 143 7.51 5.79 -14.13
N GLU A 144 7.80 5.73 -15.44
CA GLU A 144 7.47 4.56 -16.26
C GLU A 144 8.26 3.31 -15.82
N VAL A 145 9.54 3.46 -15.46
CA VAL A 145 10.34 2.34 -14.90
C VAL A 145 9.72 1.83 -13.59
N LEU A 146 9.34 2.74 -12.69
CA LEU A 146 8.70 2.38 -11.41
C LEU A 146 7.31 1.77 -11.61
N ALA A 147 6.56 2.25 -12.60
CA ALA A 147 5.26 1.68 -12.97
C ALA A 147 5.41 0.26 -13.51
N HIS A 148 6.40 0.00 -14.37
CA HIS A 148 6.72 -1.33 -14.87
C HIS A 148 7.15 -2.30 -13.76
N ALA A 149 7.83 -1.80 -12.73
CA ALA A 149 8.20 -2.58 -11.55
C ALA A 149 7.05 -2.75 -10.54
N GLY A 150 5.90 -2.12 -10.76
CA GLY A 150 4.70 -2.23 -9.92
C GLY A 150 4.68 -1.35 -8.67
N PHE A 151 5.60 -0.39 -8.57
CA PHE A 151 5.69 0.57 -7.46
C PHE A 151 4.67 1.71 -7.57
N SER A 152 4.31 2.09 -8.79
CA SER A 152 3.35 3.16 -9.06
C SER A 152 2.43 2.79 -10.23
N VAL A 153 1.43 3.63 -10.47
CA VAL A 153 0.67 3.59 -11.73
C VAL A 153 1.46 4.29 -12.84
N SER A 154 1.07 4.07 -14.11
CA SER A 154 1.73 4.69 -15.27
C SER A 154 1.57 6.21 -15.26
N TYR A 155 2.51 6.92 -15.91
CA TYR A 155 2.48 8.39 -15.96
C TYR A 155 1.15 8.93 -16.49
N ASN A 156 0.62 8.32 -17.55
CA ASN A 156 -0.67 8.73 -18.13
C ASN A 156 -1.83 8.58 -17.13
N SER A 157 -1.82 7.52 -16.31
CA SER A 157 -2.82 7.31 -15.25
C SER A 157 -2.72 8.38 -14.17
N ILE A 158 -1.48 8.78 -13.83
CA ILE A 158 -1.23 9.85 -12.84
C ILE A 158 -1.76 11.18 -13.36
N ILE A 159 -1.47 11.55 -14.62
CA ILE A 159 -2.00 12.78 -15.22
C ILE A 159 -3.53 12.76 -15.29
N TYR A 160 -4.13 11.61 -15.61
CA TYR A 160 -5.59 11.45 -15.54
C TYR A 160 -6.13 11.71 -14.12
N HIS A 161 -5.49 11.12 -13.11
CA HIS A 161 -5.86 11.33 -11.71
C HIS A 161 -5.72 12.79 -11.27
N ILE A 162 -4.71 13.53 -11.73
CA ILE A 162 -4.57 14.97 -11.45
C ILE A 162 -5.68 15.79 -12.09
N ARG A 163 -6.03 15.50 -13.35
CA ARG A 163 -7.13 16.20 -14.01
C ARG A 163 -8.44 16.00 -13.25
N LEU A 164 -8.69 14.77 -12.80
CA LEU A 164 -9.86 14.46 -11.98
C LEU A 164 -9.79 15.17 -10.61
N LEU A 165 -8.64 15.13 -9.93
CA LEU A 165 -8.41 15.83 -8.66
C LEU A 165 -8.65 17.35 -8.79
N SER A 166 -8.15 17.95 -9.87
CA SER A 166 -8.36 19.37 -10.18
C SER A 166 -9.85 19.68 -10.40
N ALA A 167 -10.56 18.87 -11.18
CA ALA A 167 -11.99 19.02 -11.39
C ALA A 167 -12.79 18.88 -10.07
N GLU A 168 -12.46 17.90 -9.24
CA GLU A 168 -13.05 17.71 -7.90
C GLU A 168 -12.82 18.95 -7.01
N ASN A 169 -11.60 19.48 -6.98
CA ASN A 169 -11.25 20.65 -6.19
C ASN A 169 -11.93 21.94 -6.67
N VAL A 170 -12.04 22.14 -7.99
CA VAL A 170 -12.80 23.26 -8.56
C VAL A 170 -14.26 23.21 -8.15
N GLN A 171 -14.86 22.02 -8.11
CA GLN A 171 -16.24 21.86 -7.62
C GLN A 171 -16.35 22.20 -6.13
N LYS A 172 -15.41 21.74 -5.29
CA LYS A 172 -15.37 22.09 -3.86
C LYS A 172 -15.25 23.60 -3.67
N PHE A 173 -14.36 24.25 -4.42
CA PHE A 173 -14.15 25.70 -4.36
C PHE A 173 -15.40 26.48 -4.80
N ARG A 174 -16.04 26.07 -5.92
CA ARG A 174 -17.30 26.67 -6.38
C ARG A 174 -18.42 26.54 -5.35
N LYS A 175 -18.49 25.43 -4.63
CA LYS A 175 -19.47 25.23 -3.55
C LYS A 175 -19.18 26.21 -2.39
N ALA A 176 -17.94 26.29 -1.94
CA ALA A 176 -17.54 27.23 -0.89
C ALA A 176 -17.84 28.70 -1.25
N ILE A 177 -17.55 29.13 -2.49
CA ILE A 177 -17.86 30.51 -2.93
C ILE A 177 -19.36 30.81 -2.88
N LYS A 178 -20.23 29.82 -3.15
CA LYS A 178 -21.68 30.03 -3.08
C LYS A 178 -22.19 30.17 -1.66
N ASP A 179 -21.51 29.51 -0.71
CA ASP A 179 -21.93 29.45 0.69
C ASP A 179 -21.34 30.61 1.51
N PHE A 180 -20.26 31.24 1.06
CA PHE A 180 -19.55 32.30 1.77
C PHE A 180 -19.37 33.57 0.92
N MET A 181 -19.47 34.76 1.54
CA MET A 181 -18.95 35.97 0.92
C MET A 181 -17.42 35.88 0.89
N CYS A 182 -16.84 35.75 -0.30
CA CYS A 182 -15.41 35.66 -0.50
C CYS A 182 -14.92 36.70 -1.52
N SER A 183 -13.75 37.27 -1.26
CA SER A 183 -13.01 38.12 -2.20
C SER A 183 -11.82 37.33 -2.75
N ILE A 184 -11.60 37.39 -4.06
CA ILE A 184 -10.44 36.75 -4.69
C ILE A 184 -9.25 37.71 -4.57
N VAL A 185 -8.25 37.32 -3.78
CA VAL A 185 -6.96 38.03 -3.72
C VAL A 185 -5.92 37.18 -4.45
N TRP A 186 -5.37 37.72 -5.53
CA TRP A 186 -4.24 37.13 -6.26
C TRP A 186 -2.95 37.81 -5.80
N ASP A 187 -1.99 37.05 -5.29
CA ASP A 187 -0.69 37.57 -4.81
C ASP A 187 0.37 37.69 -5.92
N ASN A 188 0.17 36.98 -7.04
CA ASN A 188 1.13 36.86 -8.15
C ASN A 188 0.64 37.50 -9.45
N LEU A 189 -0.01 38.66 -9.31
CA LEU A 189 -0.32 39.53 -10.44
C LEU A 189 0.99 40.14 -10.93
N ASN A 190 1.60 39.53 -11.96
CA ASN A 190 2.69 40.15 -12.72
C ASN A 190 2.11 41.32 -13.52
N ILE A 191 1.74 42.38 -12.81
CA ILE A 191 1.41 43.66 -13.40
C ILE A 191 2.75 44.19 -13.90
N ALA A 192 2.96 44.10 -15.21
CA ALA A 192 4.09 44.72 -15.88
C ALA A 192 3.92 46.25 -15.76
N PHE A 193 4.22 46.80 -14.58
CA PHE A 193 4.35 48.23 -14.39
C PHE A 193 5.49 48.68 -15.28
N HIS A 194 5.16 49.37 -16.36
CA HIS A 194 6.16 50.17 -17.05
C HIS A 194 6.58 51.23 -16.04
N ILE A 195 7.86 51.21 -15.65
CA ILE A 195 8.48 52.05 -14.62
C ILE A 195 8.32 53.57 -14.91
N GLY A 196 7.69 53.95 -16.03
CA GLY A 196 7.35 55.33 -16.41
C GLY A 196 5.98 55.86 -15.96
N GLU A 197 5.06 55.04 -15.44
CA GLU A 197 3.69 55.50 -15.08
C GLU A 197 3.42 55.65 -13.57
N GLN A 198 4.40 55.37 -12.71
CA GLN A 198 4.31 55.74 -11.30
C GLN A 198 4.76 57.20 -11.13
N ARG A 199 3.80 58.13 -11.22
CA ARG A 199 3.90 59.52 -10.72
C ARG A 199 3.02 59.70 -9.50
#